data_AF-A0A2E0XFZ0-F1
#
_entry.id   AF-A0A2E0XFZ0-F1
#
_cell.length_a   1.000
_cell.length_b   1.000
_cell.length_c   1.000
_cell.angle_alpha   90.00
_cell.angle_beta   90.00
_cell.angle_gamma   90.00
#
_symmetry.space_group_name_H-M   'P 1'
#
loop_
_entity.id
_entity.type
_entity.pdbx_description
1 polymer ?
#
loop_
_entity_poly.entity_id
_entity_poly.type
_entity_poly.pdbx_seq_one_letter_code
_entity_poly.pdbx_strand_id
1 'polypeptide(L)' 'MGIQTGKQAIRTELQALNSLLEGLGDSFERAVETLKSCKGKIVVTGVGKYNIIGQKMAATLAITGSPAVFTGMI' A
#
# COMPACT_ATOMS: atom_id res chain seq x y z
N MET A 1 -11.33 10.13 28.55
CA MET A 1 -10.35 10.67 27.57
C MET A 1 -10.06 9.70 26.43
N GLY A 2 -9.65 8.44 26.69
CA GLY A 2 -9.28 7.48 25.63
C GLY A 2 -10.33 7.17 24.55
N ILE A 3 -11.63 7.07 24.91
CA ILE A 3 -12.70 6.82 23.91
C ILE A 3 -12.77 7.94 22.87
N GLN A 4 -12.63 9.21 23.29
CA GLN A 4 -12.67 10.34 22.35
C GLN A 4 -11.42 10.36 21.46
N THR A 5 -10.25 10.06 22.02
CA THR A 5 -9.01 9.91 21.25
C THR A 5 -9.11 8.80 20.22
N GLY A 6 -9.63 7.62 20.60
CA GLY A 6 -9.84 6.51 19.67
C GLY A 6 -10.82 6.87 18.55
N LYS A 7 -11.95 7.51 18.88
CA LYS A 7 -12.89 8.04 17.88
C LYS A 7 -12.22 9.04 16.93
N GLN A 8 -11.35 9.90 17.45
CA GLN A 8 -10.65 10.88 16.62
C GLN A 8 -9.65 10.22 15.67
N ALA A 9 -8.90 9.21 16.12
CA ALA A 9 -7.97 8.47 15.26
C ALA A 9 -8.69 7.83 14.07
N ILE A 10 -9.82 7.15 14.32
CA ILE A 10 -10.64 6.55 13.25
C ILE A 10 -11.19 7.61 12.29
N ARG A 11 -11.64 8.78 12.79
CA ARG A 11 -12.10 9.87 11.91
C ARG A 11 -11.00 10.38 10.98
N THR A 12 -9.77 10.53 11.49
CA THR A 12 -8.62 10.93 10.67
C THR A 12 -8.35 9.90 9.57
N GLU A 13 -8.41 8.60 9.89
CA GLU A 13 -8.23 7.55 8.88
C GLU A 13 -9.34 7.57 7.82
N LEU A 14 -10.60 7.76 8.22
CA LEU A 14 -11.72 7.88 7.28
C LEU A 14 -11.55 9.08 6.32
N GLN A 15 -11.07 10.22 6.84
CA GLN A 15 -10.77 11.38 6.00
C GLN A 15 -9.68 11.07 4.98
N ALA A 16 -8.60 10.40 5.40
CA ALA A 16 -7.54 9.98 4.50
C ALA A 16 -8.03 8.98 3.43
N LEU A 17 -8.91 8.05 3.80
CA LEU A 17 -9.54 7.11 2.86
C LEU A 17 -10.41 7.83 1.83
N ASN A 18 -11.18 8.84 2.24
CA ASN A 18 -11.97 9.64 1.30
C ASN A 18 -11.07 10.37 0.29
N SER A 19 -9.97 10.97 0.74
CA SER A 19 -9.01 11.60 -0.18
C SER A 19 -8.34 10.60 -1.12
N LEU A 20 -8.16 9.34 -0.68
CA LEU A 20 -7.59 8.29 -1.54
C LEU A 20 -8.50 7.94 -2.72
N LEU A 21 -9.83 8.04 -2.56
CA LEU A 21 -10.79 7.79 -3.64
C LEU A 21 -10.56 8.75 -4.83
N GLU A 22 -10.18 9.99 -4.56
CA GLU A 22 -9.86 10.98 -5.60
C GLU A 22 -8.60 10.58 -6.40
N GLY A 23 -7.72 9.78 -5.81
CA GLY A 23 -6.51 9.26 -6.44
C GLY A 23 -6.72 8.04 -7.35
N LEU A 24 -7.93 7.45 -7.36
CA LEU A 24 -8.28 6.32 -8.22
C LEU A 24 -8.66 6.78 -9.64
N GLY A 25 -7.69 7.38 -10.34
CA GLY A 25 -7.80 7.78 -11.75
C GLY A 25 -6.78 7.07 -12.64
N ASP A 26 -6.48 7.67 -13.80
CA ASP A 26 -5.63 7.05 -14.83
C ASP A 26 -4.23 6.64 -14.33
N SER A 27 -3.67 7.34 -13.34
CA SER A 27 -2.38 6.97 -12.75
C SER A 27 -2.44 5.64 -12.01
N PHE A 28 -3.55 5.37 -11.32
CA PHE A 28 -3.81 4.11 -10.64
C PHE A 28 -3.98 2.98 -11.66
N GLU A 29 -4.77 3.20 -12.72
CA GLU A 29 -4.96 2.22 -13.78
C GLU A 29 -3.63 1.85 -14.46
N ARG A 30 -2.83 2.85 -14.85
CA ARG A 30 -1.50 2.61 -15.42
C ARG A 30 -0.59 1.83 -14.47
N ALA A 31 -0.64 2.10 -13.17
CA ALA A 31 0.15 1.36 -12.19
C ALA A 31 -0.28 -0.11 -12.12
N VAL A 32 -1.58 -0.39 -12.11
CA VAL A 32 -2.12 -1.76 -12.14
C VAL A 32 -1.68 -2.50 -13.41
N GLU A 33 -1.80 -1.87 -14.57
CA GLU A 33 -1.37 -2.46 -15.85
C GLU A 33 0.14 -2.74 -15.86
N THR A 34 0.94 -1.80 -15.36
CA THR A 34 2.40 -1.96 -15.26
C THR A 34 2.74 -3.18 -14.40
N LEU A 35 2.13 -3.31 -13.22
CA LEU A 35 2.35 -4.45 -12.33
C LEU A 35 1.89 -5.76 -12.97
N LYS A 36 0.72 -5.77 -13.62
CA LYS A 36 0.16 -6.95 -14.32
C LYS A 36 1.03 -7.41 -15.48
N SER A 37 1.67 -6.49 -16.19
CA SER A 37 2.57 -6.79 -17.31
C SER A 37 3.97 -7.25 -16.87
N CYS A 38 4.27 -7.21 -15.57
CA CYS A 38 5.58 -7.57 -15.05
C CYS A 38 5.85 -9.06 -15.27
N LYS A 39 6.80 -9.37 -16.17
CA LYS A 39 7.23 -10.76 -16.44
C LYS A 39 8.28 -11.28 -15.46
N GLY A 40 8.82 -10.38 -14.64
CA GLY A 40 9.89 -10.67 -13.69
C GLY A 40 9.34 -10.76 -12.27
N LYS A 41 10.04 -10.09 -11.36
CA LYS A 41 9.68 -10.01 -9.95
C LYS A 41 9.47 -8.55 -9.56
N ILE A 42 8.37 -8.28 -8.87
CA ILE A 42 8.07 -6.97 -8.31
C ILE A 42 8.93 -6.79 -7.04
N VAL A 43 9.72 -5.72 -7.00
CA VAL A 43 10.49 -5.36 -5.82
C VAL A 43 9.77 -4.20 -5.14
N VAL A 44 9.21 -4.46 -3.95
CA VAL A 44 8.64 -3.44 -3.09
C VAL A 44 9.75 -2.94 -2.17
N THR A 45 9.92 -1.63 -2.05
CA THR A 45 10.93 -1.04 -1.17
C THR A 45 10.35 0.08 -0.33
N GLY A 46 10.98 0.37 0.81
CA GLY A 46 10.53 1.38 1.76
C GLY A 46 11.56 1.60 2.87
N VAL A 47 11.30 2.61 3.68
CA VAL A 47 12.14 3.01 4.81
C VAL A 47 11.30 3.21 6.07
N GLY A 48 11.89 3.04 7.25
CA GLY A 48 11.22 3.29 8.53
C GLY A 48 9.90 2.51 8.70
N LYS A 49 8.82 3.20 9.10
CA LYS A 49 7.50 2.57 9.34
C LYS A 49 6.90 1.90 8.09
N TYR A 50 7.28 2.36 6.90
CA TYR A 50 6.79 1.81 5.64
C TYR A 50 7.30 0.39 5.38
N ASN A 51 8.32 -0.07 6.11
CA ASN A 51 8.82 -1.44 6.01
C ASN A 51 7.72 -2.47 6.31
N ILE A 52 6.87 -2.21 7.30
CA ILE A 52 5.78 -3.12 7.70
C ILE A 52 4.72 -3.19 6.60
N ILE A 53 4.35 -2.04 6.02
CA ILE A 53 3.34 -1.97 4.96
C ILE A 53 3.90 -2.59 3.66
N GLY A 54 5.13 -2.28 3.28
CA GLY A 54 5.79 -2.84 2.10
C GLY A 54 5.94 -4.36 2.16
N GLN A 55 6.26 -4.92 3.33
CA GLN A 55 6.28 -6.38 3.54
C GLN A 55 4.90 -7.00 3.29
N LYS A 56 3.83 -6.40 3.82
CA LYS A 56 2.46 -6.88 3.59
C LYS A 56 2.08 -6.79 2.12
N MET A 57 2.42 -5.70 1.44
CA MET A 57 2.16 -5.54 0.01
C MET A 57 2.86 -6.62 -0.82
N ALA A 58 4.16 -6.85 -0.58
CA ALA A 58 4.91 -7.90 -1.27
C ALA A 58 4.31 -9.29 -1.04
N ALA A 59 3.91 -9.60 0.20
CA ALA A 59 3.25 -10.85 0.53
C ALA A 59 1.91 -11.00 -0.23
N THR A 60 1.07 -9.97 -0.23
CA THR A 60 -0.22 -9.96 -0.95
C THR A 60 -0.03 -10.16 -2.45
N LEU A 61 0.91 -9.45 -3.08
CA LEU A 61 1.22 -9.60 -4.50
C LEU A 61 1.68 -11.03 -4.81
N ALA A 62 2.58 -11.59 -4.00
CA ALA A 62 3.10 -12.93 -4.19
C ALA A 62 1.99 -14.00 -4.14
N ILE A 63 1.06 -13.90 -3.18
CA ILE A 63 -0.05 -14.88 -3.05
C ILE A 63 -1.18 -14.67 -4.07
N THR A 64 -1.22 -13.53 -4.76
CA THR A 64 -2.20 -13.24 -5.82
C THR A 64 -1.65 -13.51 -7.23
N GLY A 65 -0.49 -14.16 -7.33
CA GLY A 65 0.08 -14.64 -8.59
C GLY A 65 1.10 -13.68 -9.23
N SER A 66 1.46 -12.59 -8.56
CA SER A 66 2.50 -11.66 -9.00
C SER A 66 3.77 -11.83 -8.14
N PRO A 67 4.83 -12.51 -8.62
CA PRO A 67 6.03 -12.75 -7.80
C PRO A 67 6.59 -11.44 -7.25
N ALA A 68 6.64 -11.31 -5.92
CA ALA A 68 7.05 -10.07 -5.27
C ALA A 68 7.93 -10.31 -4.03
N VAL A 69 8.84 -9.38 -3.76
CA VAL A 69 9.72 -9.36 -2.57
C VAL A 69 9.85 -7.96 -2.01
N PHE A 70 10.10 -7.86 -0.71
CA PHE A 70 10.38 -6.59 -0.04
C PHE A 70 11.89 -6.40 0.20
N THR A 71 12.41 -5.21 -0.06
CA THR A 71 13.75 -4.77 0.36
C THR A 71 13.65 -3.46 1.13
N GLY A 72 14.01 -3.49 2.41
CA GLY A 72 13.93 -2.32 3.29
C GLY A 72 15.30 -1.64 3.40
N MET A 73 15.29 -0.31 3.50
CA MET A 73 16.42 0.41 4.06
C MET A 73 16.15 0.71 5.54
N ILE A 74 17.25 0.82 6.29
CA ILE A 74 17.24 1.10 7.74
C ILE A 74 16.84 2.55 7.95
#